data_AF-A0A0D2J2R4-F1
#
_entry.id   AF-A0A0D2J2R4-F1
#
_cell.length_a   1.000
_cell.length_b   1.000
_cell.length_c   1.000
_cell.angle_alpha   90.00
_cell.angle_beta   90.00
_cell.angle_gamma   90.00
#
_symmetry.space_group_name_H-M   'P 1'
#
loop_
_entity.id
_entity.type
_entity.pdbx_description
1 polymer ?
#
loop_
_entity_poly.entity_id
_entity_poly.type
_entity_poly.pdbx_seq_one_letter_code
_entity_poly.pdbx_strand_id
1 'polypeptide(L)'
;MTNLTQYNPVQDDISLPENKCGVIMSVDMDENWSGTKSAVLLAGNKKANTDSNNSCNTEAISEPDNVHYVANTLIINEDTGNHLNNVAWAYDLDSGNLTRILSSPKFAEVTGIWASRIGDKVYLSMGIQHPMEDEDAPLDAPTKEEFLARQGYLGYLGPLPASILSPDVTLEFEGIPKATGDDINKVVATTKVCVKPSGIAIASQAPYRRLGDK
;
A
#
# COMPACT_ATOMS: atom_id res chain seq x y z
N MET A 1 21.05 0.20 -44.99
CA MET A 1 20.03 1.00 -44.30
C MET A 1 18.76 0.17 -44.28
N THR A 2 18.57 -0.60 -43.21
CA THR A 2 17.37 -1.41 -43.02
C THR A 2 16.21 -0.49 -42.65
N ASN A 3 15.14 -0.55 -43.44
CA ASN A 3 13.86 0.08 -43.16
C ASN A 3 13.31 -0.52 -41.86
N LEU A 4 13.49 0.17 -40.74
CA LEU A 4 12.68 -0.08 -39.56
C LEU A 4 11.28 0.43 -39.88
N THR A 5 10.35 -0.50 -40.01
CA THR A 5 8.91 -0.24 -40.01
C THR A 5 8.59 0.69 -38.84
N GLN A 6 7.93 1.79 -39.19
CA GLN A 6 7.43 2.83 -38.29
C GLN A 6 6.72 2.18 -37.09
N TYR A 7 7.28 2.34 -35.89
CA TYR A 7 6.65 1.92 -34.64
C TYR A 7 5.26 2.56 -34.56
N ASN A 8 4.21 1.72 -34.56
CA ASN A 8 2.83 2.15 -34.42
C ASN A 8 2.44 2.04 -32.94
N PRO A 9 2.40 3.14 -32.17
CA PRO A 9 2.13 3.11 -30.74
C PRO A 9 0.70 2.67 -30.36
N VAL A 10 -0.14 2.33 -31.35
CA VAL A 10 -1.56 1.95 -31.16
C VAL A 10 -1.76 0.43 -31.30
N GLN A 11 -0.71 -0.35 -31.57
CA GLN A 11 -0.80 -1.81 -31.53
C GLN A 11 -0.45 -2.28 -30.12
N ASP A 12 -1.46 -2.65 -29.33
CA ASP A 12 -1.28 -3.23 -28.00
C ASP A 12 -0.49 -4.54 -28.11
N ASP A 13 0.80 -4.48 -27.82
CA ASP A 13 1.68 -5.66 -27.77
C ASP A 13 1.29 -6.61 -26.61
N ILE A 14 0.47 -6.14 -25.67
CA ILE A 14 -0.07 -6.90 -24.53
C ILE A 14 -1.60 -6.73 -24.51
N SER A 15 -2.32 -7.78 -24.90
CA SER A 15 -3.79 -7.82 -24.84
C SER A 15 -4.23 -8.74 -23.70
N LEU A 16 -4.52 -8.15 -22.54
CA LEU A 16 -5.09 -8.84 -21.38
C LEU A 16 -6.51 -8.33 -21.10
N PRO A 17 -7.39 -9.16 -20.51
CA PRO A 17 -8.65 -8.66 -19.96
C PRO A 17 -8.38 -7.53 -18.96
N GLU A 18 -9.20 -6.47 -19.03
CA GLU A 18 -9.10 -5.34 -18.11
C GLU A 18 -9.26 -5.80 -16.65
N ASN A 19 -8.35 -5.35 -15.79
CA ASN A 19 -8.50 -5.46 -14.34
C ASN A 19 -8.39 -4.07 -13.70
N LYS A 20 -9.54 -3.42 -13.48
CA LYS A 20 -9.62 -2.11 -12.83
C LYS A 20 -9.17 -2.08 -11.37
N CYS A 21 -9.00 -3.23 -10.73
CA CYS A 21 -8.46 -3.29 -9.36
C CYS A 21 -6.93 -3.46 -9.34
N GLY A 22 -6.28 -3.50 -10.50
CA GLY A 22 -4.83 -3.58 -10.62
C GLY A 22 -4.23 -4.92 -10.19
N VAL A 23 -2.91 -5.01 -10.37
CA VAL A 23 -2.11 -6.20 -10.08
C VAL A 23 -0.73 -5.81 -9.55
N ILE A 24 -0.14 -6.67 -8.72
CA ILE A 24 1.31 -6.69 -8.47
C ILE A 24 1.91 -7.75 -9.39
N MET A 25 2.94 -7.36 -10.14
CA MET A 25 3.69 -8.27 -10.99
C MET A 25 5.06 -8.57 -10.41
N SER A 26 5.53 -9.80 -10.58
CA SER A 26 6.92 -10.17 -10.36
C SER A 26 7.64 -10.32 -11.70
N VAL A 27 8.94 -10.02 -11.71
CA VAL A 27 9.81 -10.20 -12.86
C VAL A 27 11.05 -10.97 -12.42
N ASP A 28 11.28 -12.13 -13.02
CA ASP A 28 12.47 -12.93 -12.80
C ASP A 28 13.65 -12.28 -13.53
N MET A 29 14.74 -12.03 -12.80
CA MET A 29 15.94 -11.39 -13.33
C MET A 29 17.03 -12.43 -13.54
N ASP A 30 17.73 -12.37 -14.67
CA ASP A 30 18.96 -13.14 -14.87
C ASP A 30 20.18 -12.50 -14.18
N GLU A 31 21.34 -13.13 -14.31
CA GLU A 31 22.62 -12.64 -13.75
C GLU A 31 23.07 -11.28 -14.31
N ASN A 32 22.50 -10.85 -15.45
CA ASN A 32 22.78 -9.57 -16.09
C ASN A 32 21.71 -8.51 -15.77
N TRP A 33 20.83 -8.77 -14.80
CA TRP A 33 19.70 -7.90 -14.46
C TRP A 33 18.74 -7.68 -15.63
N SER A 34 18.58 -8.69 -16.49
CA SER A 34 17.58 -8.68 -17.55
C SER A 34 16.32 -9.42 -17.09
N GLY A 35 15.16 -8.81 -17.31
CA GLY A 35 13.87 -9.45 -17.05
C GLY A 35 13.63 -10.59 -18.05
N THR A 36 13.51 -11.81 -17.54
CA THR A 36 13.36 -13.03 -18.38
C THR A 36 11.94 -13.54 -18.43
N LYS A 37 11.17 -13.31 -17.36
CA LYS A 37 9.79 -13.75 -17.24
C LYS A 37 9.05 -12.79 -16.32
N SER A 38 7.84 -12.41 -16.71
CA SER A 38 6.92 -11.69 -15.83
C SER A 38 5.74 -12.58 -15.46
N ALA A 39 5.22 -12.40 -14.25
CA ALA A 39 4.03 -13.08 -13.77
C ALA A 39 3.19 -12.13 -12.90
N VAL A 40 1.88 -12.36 -12.84
CA VAL A 40 1.03 -11.71 -11.85
C VAL A 40 1.24 -12.42 -10.52
N LEU A 41 1.75 -11.69 -9.53
CA LEU A 41 1.96 -12.18 -8.17
C LEU A 41 0.65 -12.10 -7.36
N LEU A 42 -0.04 -10.97 -7.46
CA LEU A 42 -1.28 -10.70 -6.73
C LEU A 42 -2.20 -9.85 -7.59
N ALA A 43 -3.51 -10.12 -7.58
CA ALA A 43 -4.48 -9.38 -8.36
C ALA A 43 -5.65 -8.90 -7.49
N GLY A 44 -6.00 -7.62 -7.64
CA GLY A 44 -7.26 -7.09 -7.16
C GLY A 44 -8.44 -7.71 -7.91
N ASN A 45 -9.64 -7.64 -7.33
CA ASN A 45 -10.83 -8.22 -7.95
C ASN A 45 -12.12 -7.54 -7.48
N LYS A 46 -13.24 -7.81 -8.17
CA LYS A 46 -14.58 -7.28 -7.86
C LYS A 46 -15.58 -8.37 -7.43
N LYS A 47 -15.09 -9.52 -6.93
CA LYS A 47 -15.91 -10.74 -6.78
C LYS A 47 -16.83 -10.70 -5.55
N ALA A 48 -16.41 -10.03 -4.48
CA ALA A 48 -17.10 -10.00 -3.19
C ALA A 48 -16.75 -8.71 -2.43
N ASN A 49 -17.46 -8.45 -1.33
CA ASN A 49 -17.22 -7.31 -0.42
C ASN A 49 -17.14 -5.94 -1.11
N THR A 50 -17.95 -5.76 -2.15
CA THR A 50 -18.11 -4.49 -2.87
C THR A 50 -19.36 -3.75 -2.42
N ASP A 51 -19.35 -2.42 -2.51
CA ASP A 51 -20.51 -1.55 -2.26
C ASP A 51 -20.45 -0.28 -3.14
N SER A 52 -21.36 0.67 -2.93
CA SER A 52 -21.41 1.91 -3.75
C SER A 52 -20.16 2.77 -3.64
N ASN A 53 -19.39 2.63 -2.55
CA ASN A 53 -18.17 3.40 -2.31
C ASN A 53 -16.91 2.54 -2.52
N ASN A 54 -17.05 1.23 -2.74
CA ASN A 54 -15.96 0.28 -2.89
C ASN A 54 -16.25 -0.64 -4.07
N SER A 55 -15.80 -0.25 -5.26
CA SER A 55 -16.03 -0.98 -6.50
C SER A 55 -15.12 -2.22 -6.63
N CYS A 56 -13.99 -2.22 -5.92
CA CYS A 56 -13.12 -3.37 -5.73
C CYS A 56 -13.40 -4.07 -4.38
N ASN A 57 -13.05 -5.34 -4.30
CA ASN A 57 -13.25 -6.17 -3.12
C ASN A 57 -12.42 -5.63 -1.97
N THR A 58 -13.07 -5.17 -0.91
CA THR A 58 -12.36 -4.54 0.20
C THR A 58 -11.42 -5.49 0.95
N GLU A 59 -11.51 -6.80 0.76
CA GLU A 59 -10.59 -7.80 1.32
C GLU A 59 -9.48 -8.22 0.32
N ALA A 60 -9.25 -7.44 -0.73
CA ALA A 60 -8.15 -7.60 -1.70
C ALA A 60 -7.52 -6.25 -2.03
N ILE A 61 -6.41 -6.23 -2.77
CA ILE A 61 -5.80 -4.99 -3.24
C ILE A 61 -6.69 -4.27 -4.26
N SER A 62 -6.55 -2.95 -4.36
CA SER A 62 -7.11 -2.12 -5.42
C SER A 62 -6.13 -1.05 -5.87
N GLU A 63 -5.83 -1.00 -7.17
CA GLU A 63 -4.89 -0.06 -7.83
C GLU A 63 -3.64 0.19 -6.97
N PRO A 64 -2.85 -0.86 -6.70
CA PRO A 64 -1.62 -0.69 -5.94
C PRO A 64 -0.66 0.25 -6.70
N ASP A 65 -0.11 1.23 -5.99
CA ASP A 65 0.82 2.21 -6.55
C ASP A 65 2.27 1.85 -6.22
N ASN A 66 2.58 1.74 -4.93
CA ASN A 66 3.95 1.56 -4.45
C ASN A 66 4.10 0.33 -3.54
N VAL A 67 5.31 -0.23 -3.55
CA VAL A 67 5.68 -1.43 -2.79
C VAL A 67 6.99 -1.26 -2.03
N HIS A 68 7.11 -1.94 -0.89
CA HIS A 68 8.35 -2.01 -0.11
C HIS A 68 8.57 -3.42 0.42
N TYR A 69 9.75 -3.97 0.14
CA TYR A 69 10.14 -5.28 0.65
C TYR A 69 10.86 -5.16 2.00
N VAL A 70 10.40 -5.91 3.00
CA VAL A 70 11.08 -6.06 4.29
C VAL A 70 10.72 -7.42 4.90
N ALA A 71 11.69 -8.17 5.43
CA ALA A 71 11.46 -9.43 6.14
C ALA A 71 10.49 -10.37 5.39
N ASN A 72 10.86 -10.80 4.19
CA ASN A 72 10.05 -11.68 3.31
C ASN A 72 8.58 -11.24 3.13
N THR A 73 8.30 -9.95 3.29
CA THR A 73 6.97 -9.36 3.25
C THR A 73 7.00 -8.18 2.29
N LEU A 74 6.04 -8.13 1.36
CA LEU A 74 5.78 -6.95 0.56
C LEU A 74 4.75 -6.09 1.27
N ILE A 75 5.11 -4.87 1.64
CA ILE A 75 4.15 -3.84 1.98
C ILE A 75 3.67 -3.22 0.67
N ILE A 76 2.36 -3.21 0.45
CA ILE A 76 1.72 -2.76 -0.78
C ILE A 76 0.75 -1.65 -0.41
N ASN A 77 0.91 -0.47 -1.01
CA ASN A 77 0.06 0.68 -0.73
C ASN A 77 -0.83 0.99 -1.93
N GLU A 78 -2.07 1.36 -1.65
CA GLU A 78 -3.08 1.71 -2.66
C GLU A 78 -3.07 3.22 -2.97
N ASP A 79 -3.24 3.53 -4.25
CA ASP A 79 -3.75 4.81 -4.78
C ASP A 79 -4.94 4.50 -5.70
N THR A 80 -6.14 4.53 -5.15
CA THR A 80 -7.32 3.96 -5.80
C THR A 80 -8.56 4.80 -5.57
N GLY A 81 -9.32 5.03 -6.65
CA GLY A 81 -10.69 5.54 -6.58
C GLY A 81 -11.71 4.43 -6.32
N ASN A 82 -11.29 3.16 -6.29
CA ASN A 82 -12.17 2.01 -6.16
C ASN A 82 -12.32 1.47 -4.72
N HIS A 83 -11.59 2.02 -3.75
CA HIS A 83 -11.83 1.85 -2.31
C HIS A 83 -12.01 3.23 -1.65
N LEU A 84 -13.00 3.36 -0.77
CA LEU A 84 -13.27 4.64 -0.09
C LEU A 84 -12.07 5.11 0.76
N ASN A 85 -11.46 4.17 1.47
CA ASN A 85 -10.24 4.36 2.25
C ASN A 85 -9.15 3.53 1.59
N ASN A 86 -8.03 4.15 1.22
CA ASN A 86 -6.90 3.44 0.69
C ASN A 86 -6.16 2.71 1.81
N VAL A 87 -5.58 1.58 1.45
CA VAL A 87 -5.04 0.63 2.42
C VAL A 87 -3.55 0.40 2.18
N ALA A 88 -2.80 0.18 3.27
CA ALA A 88 -1.54 -0.54 3.21
C ALA A 88 -1.78 -2.01 3.58
N TRP A 89 -1.31 -2.90 2.73
CA TRP A 89 -1.34 -4.34 2.91
C TRP A 89 0.05 -4.88 3.22
N ALA A 90 0.14 -5.89 4.07
CA ALA A 90 1.31 -6.75 4.22
C ALA A 90 1.03 -8.09 3.52
N TYR A 91 1.82 -8.40 2.50
CA TYR A 91 1.74 -9.64 1.73
C TYR A 91 2.96 -10.52 2.05
N ASP A 92 2.73 -11.64 2.72
CA ASP A 92 3.75 -12.65 3.01
C ASP A 92 4.06 -13.45 1.73
N LEU A 93 5.33 -13.45 1.30
CA LEU A 93 5.74 -14.10 0.06
C LEU A 93 5.79 -15.62 0.13
N ASP A 94 5.93 -16.20 1.34
CA ASP A 94 5.93 -17.66 1.51
C ASP A 94 4.50 -18.19 1.57
N SER A 95 3.66 -17.56 2.41
CA SER A 95 2.30 -18.06 2.65
C SER A 95 1.25 -17.53 1.68
N GLY A 96 1.53 -16.40 1.02
CA GLY A 96 0.57 -15.68 0.19
C GLY A 96 -0.53 -14.97 0.99
N ASN A 97 -0.38 -14.85 2.31
CA ASN A 97 -1.34 -14.17 3.16
C ASN A 97 -1.29 -12.66 2.95
N LEU A 98 -2.45 -12.07 2.68
CA LEU A 98 -2.64 -10.62 2.52
C LEU A 98 -3.32 -10.05 3.78
N THR A 99 -2.62 -9.18 4.51
CA THR A 99 -3.10 -8.61 5.77
C THR A 99 -3.26 -7.10 5.66
N ARG A 100 -4.44 -6.57 6.01
CA ARG A 100 -4.65 -5.12 6.10
C ARG A 100 -3.90 -4.57 7.31
N ILE A 101 -2.94 -3.67 7.12
CA ILE A 101 -2.13 -3.13 8.22
C ILE A 101 -2.33 -1.64 8.47
N LEU A 102 -2.85 -0.90 7.49
CA LEU A 102 -3.22 0.51 7.63
C LEU A 102 -4.43 0.84 6.75
N SER A 103 -5.30 1.72 7.23
CA SER A 103 -6.37 2.38 6.49
C SER A 103 -6.15 3.88 6.60
N SER A 104 -6.11 4.56 5.46
CA SER A 104 -6.07 6.02 5.40
C SER A 104 -7.43 6.62 5.78
N PRO A 105 -7.53 7.94 6.00
CA PRO A 105 -8.81 8.65 5.88
C PRO A 105 -9.37 8.51 4.46
N LYS A 106 -10.67 8.73 4.29
CA LYS A 106 -11.32 8.59 2.99
C LYS A 106 -10.71 9.51 1.93
N PHE A 107 -10.73 9.05 0.69
CA PHE A 107 -10.19 9.76 -0.48
C PHE A 107 -8.71 10.13 -0.41
N ALA A 108 -8.00 9.61 0.58
CA ALA A 108 -6.55 9.74 0.67
C ALA A 108 -5.88 8.60 -0.09
N GLU A 109 -4.59 8.77 -0.38
CA GLU A 109 -3.69 7.72 -0.85
C GLU A 109 -2.67 7.39 0.23
N VAL A 110 -2.26 6.12 0.33
CA VAL A 110 -1.09 5.73 1.12
C VAL A 110 0.13 5.72 0.21
N THR A 111 1.16 6.51 0.55
CA THR A 111 2.26 6.77 -0.37
C THR A 111 3.61 6.84 0.33
N GLY A 112 4.69 6.73 -0.45
CA GLY A 112 6.05 6.96 0.01
C GLY A 112 6.41 6.16 1.27
N ILE A 113 6.74 4.88 1.10
CA ILE A 113 7.16 4.00 2.19
C ILE A 113 8.68 3.81 2.24
N TRP A 114 9.25 3.86 3.44
CA TRP A 114 10.66 3.54 3.66
C TRP A 114 10.93 2.99 5.05
N ALA A 115 12.00 2.21 5.18
CA ALA A 115 12.51 1.73 6.45
C ALA A 115 13.66 2.61 6.95
N SER A 116 13.55 3.11 8.18
CA SER A 116 14.63 3.84 8.88
C SER A 116 15.16 3.00 10.04
N ARG A 117 16.48 2.91 10.18
CA ARG A 117 17.13 2.21 11.32
C ARG A 117 17.74 3.22 12.29
N ILE A 118 17.41 3.08 13.57
CA ILE A 118 18.01 3.84 14.68
C ILE A 118 18.50 2.84 15.72
N GLY A 119 19.82 2.65 15.81
CA GLY A 119 20.42 1.65 16.69
C GLY A 119 20.00 0.22 16.33
N ASP A 120 19.38 -0.48 17.27
CA ASP A 120 18.84 -1.84 17.12
C ASP A 120 17.36 -1.84 16.71
N LYS A 121 16.79 -0.68 16.37
CA LYS A 121 15.37 -0.52 16.00
C LYS A 121 15.20 -0.11 14.54
N VAL A 122 14.07 -0.52 13.96
CA VAL A 122 13.62 -0.17 12.61
C VAL A 122 12.22 0.42 12.69
N TYR A 123 11.95 1.41 11.83
CA TYR A 123 10.69 2.12 11.72
C TYR A 123 10.26 2.11 10.25
N LEU A 124 9.10 1.55 9.95
CA LEU A 124 8.51 1.59 8.62
C LEU A 124 7.66 2.85 8.53
N SER A 125 8.19 3.88 7.85
CA SER A 125 7.52 5.17 7.71
C SER A 125 6.74 5.21 6.41
N MET A 126 5.59 5.87 6.44
CA MET A 126 4.77 6.10 5.25
C MET A 126 4.07 7.46 5.31
N GLY A 127 3.89 8.05 4.15
CA GLY A 127 3.04 9.21 3.94
C GLY A 127 1.60 8.80 3.66
N ILE A 128 0.67 9.70 3.94
CA ILE A 128 -0.70 9.62 3.45
C ILE A 128 -0.99 10.96 2.81
N GLN A 129 -1.19 10.97 1.50
CA GLN A 129 -1.40 12.22 0.77
C GLN A 129 -2.88 12.53 0.60
N HIS A 130 -3.14 13.83 0.40
CA HIS A 130 -4.41 14.41 -0.03
C HIS A 130 -5.72 13.84 0.58
N PRO A 131 -5.79 13.56 1.90
CA PRO A 131 -7.02 13.03 2.50
C PRO A 131 -8.22 13.96 2.29
N MET A 132 -9.44 13.41 2.20
CA MET A 132 -10.64 14.24 2.01
C MET A 132 -10.63 15.07 0.72
N GLU A 133 -9.81 14.70 -0.27
CA GLU A 133 -9.91 15.19 -1.64
C GLU A 133 -11.13 14.52 -2.29
N ASP A 134 -12.31 15.08 -2.03
CA ASP A 134 -13.49 14.73 -2.79
C ASP A 134 -13.26 15.10 -4.26
N GLU A 135 -13.26 14.11 -5.15
CA GLU A 135 -13.06 14.29 -6.60
C GLU A 135 -14.08 15.28 -7.20
N ASP A 136 -15.24 15.44 -6.56
CA ASP A 136 -16.30 16.36 -6.98
C ASP A 136 -16.17 17.77 -6.36
N ALA A 137 -15.25 17.99 -5.41
CA ALA A 137 -15.11 19.28 -4.73
C ALA A 137 -14.24 20.26 -5.55
N PRO A 138 -14.64 21.54 -5.69
CA PRO A 138 -13.88 22.52 -6.46
C PRO A 138 -12.45 22.69 -5.93
N LEU A 139 -11.45 22.33 -6.74
CA LEU A 139 -10.03 22.49 -6.39
C LEU A 139 -9.60 23.97 -6.32
N ASP A 140 -10.34 24.85 -7.01
CA ASP A 140 -9.89 26.22 -7.29
C ASP A 140 -10.09 27.20 -6.12
N ALA A 141 -10.82 26.81 -5.06
CA ALA A 141 -11.06 27.66 -3.89
C ALA A 141 -11.56 26.88 -2.65
N PRO A 142 -10.77 25.97 -2.06
CA PRO A 142 -11.18 25.32 -0.83
C PRO A 142 -11.34 26.34 0.30
N THR A 143 -12.34 26.14 1.16
CA THR A 143 -12.38 26.80 2.46
C THR A 143 -11.13 26.45 3.25
N LYS A 144 -10.78 27.27 4.25
CA LYS A 144 -9.66 26.98 5.16
C LYS A 144 -9.83 25.61 5.83
N GLU A 145 -11.05 25.22 6.17
CA GLU A 145 -11.34 23.94 6.80
C GLU A 145 -11.05 22.78 5.86
N GLU A 146 -11.52 22.85 4.60
CA GLU A 146 -11.24 21.84 3.57
C GLU A 146 -9.74 21.75 3.27
N PHE A 147 -9.05 22.89 3.17
CA PHE A 147 -7.61 22.91 2.99
C PHE A 147 -6.86 22.21 4.13
N LEU A 148 -7.26 22.47 5.39
CA LEU A 148 -6.65 21.82 6.56
C LEU A 148 -7.05 20.34 6.67
N ALA A 149 -8.24 19.96 6.20
CA ALA A 149 -8.67 18.57 6.14
C ALA A 149 -7.84 17.75 5.13
N ARG A 150 -7.34 18.40 4.07
CA ARG A 150 -6.51 17.82 2.99
C ARG A 150 -5.01 17.77 3.29
N GLN A 151 -4.59 18.18 4.47
CA GLN A 151 -3.19 18.04 4.86
C GLN A 151 -2.84 16.57 5.02
N GLY A 152 -1.76 16.16 4.36
CA GLY A 152 -1.27 14.79 4.44
C GLY A 152 -0.84 14.41 5.86
N TYR A 153 -0.65 13.11 6.06
CA TYR A 153 -0.09 12.57 7.31
C TYR A 153 1.32 12.05 7.06
N LEU A 154 2.12 12.12 8.11
CA LEU A 154 3.37 11.37 8.21
C LEU A 154 3.36 10.58 9.51
N GLY A 155 3.76 9.33 9.42
CA GLY A 155 3.88 8.46 10.58
C GLY A 155 4.77 7.28 10.30
N TYR A 156 4.83 6.38 11.28
CA TYR A 156 5.60 5.16 11.18
C TYR A 156 4.92 4.03 11.94
N LEU A 157 5.21 2.80 11.53
CA LEU A 157 5.05 1.59 12.33
C LEU A 157 6.41 1.22 12.96
N GLY A 158 6.45 1.11 14.29
CA GLY A 158 7.64 0.74 15.02
C GLY A 158 7.62 1.18 16.48
N PRO A 159 8.68 0.92 17.26
CA PRO A 159 9.92 0.31 16.84
C PRO A 159 9.78 -1.20 16.59
N LEU A 160 10.40 -1.69 15.52
CA LEU A 160 10.62 -3.11 15.22
C LEU A 160 12.10 -3.45 15.49
N PRO A 161 12.47 -4.71 15.82
CA PRO A 161 13.87 -5.08 16.01
C PRO A 161 14.63 -5.07 14.69
N ALA A 162 15.89 -4.66 14.70
CA ALA A 162 16.74 -4.64 13.49
C ALA A 162 16.97 -6.01 12.85
N SER A 163 16.61 -7.11 13.53
CA SER A 163 16.60 -8.45 12.95
C SER A 163 15.67 -8.57 11.75
N ILE A 164 14.67 -7.69 11.59
CA ILE A 164 13.76 -7.67 10.43
C ILE A 164 14.45 -7.27 9.11
N LEU A 165 15.70 -6.80 9.19
CA LEU A 165 16.52 -6.53 8.01
C LEU A 165 17.21 -7.80 7.49
N SER A 166 17.08 -8.93 8.20
CA SER A 166 17.49 -10.24 7.71
C SER A 166 16.48 -10.75 6.67
N PRO A 167 16.92 -11.44 5.60
CA PRO A 167 16.00 -12.10 4.68
C PRO A 167 15.32 -13.34 5.30
N ASP A 168 15.86 -13.90 6.38
CA ASP A 168 15.41 -15.18 6.98
C ASP A 168 14.23 -15.04 7.95
N VAL A 169 13.59 -13.88 7.98
CA VAL A 169 12.50 -13.59 8.92
C VAL A 169 11.30 -13.06 8.18
N THR A 170 10.12 -13.31 8.74
CA THR A 170 8.83 -12.85 8.20
C THR A 170 8.10 -12.01 9.24
N LEU A 171 7.41 -10.96 8.80
CA LEU A 171 6.53 -10.16 9.65
C LEU A 171 5.10 -10.67 9.56
N GLU A 172 4.57 -11.12 10.69
CA GLU A 172 3.16 -11.47 10.83
C GLU A 172 2.45 -10.34 11.56
N PHE A 173 1.54 -9.65 10.88
CA PHE A 173 0.78 -8.53 11.44
C PHE A 173 -0.57 -9.00 11.96
N GLU A 174 -1.05 -8.43 13.07
CA GLU A 174 -2.47 -8.52 13.42
C GLU A 174 -3.24 -7.55 12.53
N GLY A 175 -4.06 -8.08 11.61
CA GLY A 175 -4.80 -7.27 10.66
C GLY A 175 -5.83 -6.36 11.30
N ILE A 176 -6.11 -5.23 10.65
CA ILE A 176 -7.21 -4.32 11.03
C ILE A 176 -8.45 -4.59 10.14
N PRO A 177 -9.67 -4.38 10.66
CA PRO A 177 -10.88 -4.51 9.85
C PRO A 177 -10.98 -3.39 8.81
N LYS A 178 -11.88 -3.55 7.83
CA LYS A 178 -12.32 -2.45 6.95
C LYS A 178 -12.80 -1.28 7.83
N ALA A 179 -12.38 -0.06 7.50
CA ALA A 179 -12.81 1.13 8.23
C ALA A 179 -14.33 1.31 8.16
N THR A 180 -14.94 1.64 9.31
CA THR A 180 -16.37 1.93 9.44
C THR A 180 -16.59 3.06 10.44
N GLY A 181 -17.73 3.76 10.35
CA GLY A 181 -18.06 4.86 11.26
C GLY A 181 -16.97 5.93 11.27
N ASP A 182 -16.50 6.30 12.46
CA ASP A 182 -15.49 7.34 12.66
C ASP A 182 -14.11 6.96 12.08
N ASP A 183 -13.83 5.66 11.94
CA ASP A 183 -12.55 5.17 11.41
C ASP A 183 -12.35 5.56 9.94
N ILE A 184 -13.44 5.83 9.20
CA ILE A 184 -13.39 6.28 7.80
C ILE A 184 -12.66 7.63 7.66
N ASN A 185 -12.62 8.46 8.71
CA ASN A 185 -12.10 9.83 8.63
C ASN A 185 -10.72 10.01 9.28
N LYS A 186 -10.05 8.93 9.67
CA LYS A 186 -8.74 8.99 10.35
C LYS A 186 -7.82 7.86 9.90
N VAL A 187 -6.55 7.99 10.24
CA VAL A 187 -5.58 6.90 10.06
C VAL A 187 -5.84 5.83 11.12
N VAL A 188 -6.04 4.59 10.69
CA VAL A 188 -6.09 3.41 11.56
C VAL A 188 -4.99 2.47 11.11
N ALA A 189 -4.12 2.06 12.02
CA ALA A 189 -3.01 1.16 11.71
C ALA A 189 -2.85 0.10 12.79
N THR A 190 -2.37 -1.07 12.38
CA THR A 190 -2.01 -2.13 13.32
C THR A 190 -0.87 -1.67 14.23
N THR A 191 -0.85 -2.22 15.43
CA THR A 191 0.21 -2.00 16.43
C THR A 191 0.82 -3.31 16.90
N LYS A 192 0.32 -4.45 16.44
CA LYS A 192 0.81 -5.77 16.87
C LYS A 192 1.44 -6.50 15.70
N VAL A 193 2.72 -6.81 15.87
CA VAL A 193 3.56 -7.45 14.85
C VAL A 193 4.36 -8.56 15.51
N CYS A 194 4.44 -9.71 14.88
CA CYS A 194 5.24 -10.85 15.30
C CYS A 194 6.35 -11.10 14.28
N VAL A 195 7.57 -11.39 14.76
CA VAL A 195 8.68 -11.79 13.90
C VAL A 195 8.81 -13.31 13.91
N LYS A 196 8.76 -13.94 12.73
CA LYS A 196 8.98 -15.38 12.55
C LYS A 196 10.39 -15.65 12.02
N PRO A 197 11.00 -16.81 12.31
CA PRO A 197 10.47 -17.92 13.12
C PRO A 197 10.63 -17.72 14.64
N SER A 198 11.30 -16.65 15.10
CA SER A 198 11.58 -16.42 16.52
C SER A 198 10.33 -16.35 17.40
N GLY A 199 9.16 -16.07 16.82
CA GLY A 199 7.88 -15.99 17.52
C GLY A 199 7.78 -14.79 18.45
N ILE A 200 8.70 -13.84 18.32
CA ILE A 200 8.76 -12.65 19.19
C ILE A 200 7.60 -11.74 18.80
N ALA A 201 6.62 -11.63 19.68
CA ALA A 201 5.54 -10.66 19.59
C ALA A 201 6.05 -9.27 20.03
N ILE A 202 5.76 -8.26 19.21
CA ILE A 202 6.21 -6.89 19.42
C ILE A 202 4.96 -6.00 19.52
N ALA A 203 4.85 -5.29 20.64
CA ALA A 203 3.99 -4.13 20.73
C ALA A 203 4.69 -2.96 20.01
N SER A 204 4.31 -2.73 18.76
CA SER A 204 4.73 -1.56 17.99
C SER A 204 3.78 -0.40 18.24
N GLN A 205 4.22 0.80 17.88
CA GLN A 205 3.38 1.99 17.85
C GLN A 205 3.15 2.37 16.39
N ALA A 206 2.02 3.03 16.14
CA ALA A 206 1.69 3.56 14.83
C ALA A 206 1.29 5.04 14.91
N PRO A 207 2.17 5.95 15.39
CA PRO A 207 1.83 7.36 15.47
C PRO A 207 1.82 7.96 14.06
N TYR A 208 0.63 8.33 13.59
CA TYR A 208 0.45 9.17 12.41
C TYR A 208 -0.03 10.53 12.84
N ARG A 209 0.65 11.58 12.36
CA ARG A 209 0.28 12.97 12.62
C ARG A 209 -0.06 13.66 11.31
N ARG A 210 -1.12 14.46 11.34
CA ARG A 210 -1.43 15.36 10.23
C ARG A 210 -0.35 16.43 10.19
N LEU A 211 0.12 16.75 8.99
CA LEU A 211 1.12 17.79 8.78
C LEU A 211 0.49 19.15 9.12
N GLY A 212 1.07 19.86 10.09
CA GLY A 212 0.56 21.17 10.54
C GLY A 212 -0.06 21.16 11.94
N ASP A 213 -0.34 19.98 12.50
CA ASP A 213 -0.69 19.84 13.92
C ASP A 213 0.54 20.20 14.78
N LYS A 214 0.36 21.10 15.75
CA LYS A 214 1.41 21.52 16.69
C LYS A 214 1.40 20.69 17.97
#